data_AF-A0A067BQA9-F1
#
_entry.id   AF-A0A067BQA9-F1
#
_cell.length_a   1.000
_cell.length_b   1.000
_cell.length_c   1.000
_cell.angle_alpha   90.00
_cell.angle_beta   90.00
_cell.angle_gamma   90.00
#
_symmetry.space_group_name_H-M   'P 1'
#
loop_
_entity.id
_entity.type
_entity.pdbx_description
1 polymer ?
#
loop_
_entity_poly.entity_id
_entity_poly.type
_entity_poly.pdbx_seq_one_letter_code
_entity_poly.pdbx_strand_id
1 'polypeptide(L)'
;MELQAALLVVLVVLGAYMPVLLTLYVCRRRQAHVRCRQPLAMAFAAACVMIFALADPMHQVVSGPTKGLPCYWHVVWATFGVTGSAWYLIVAASHVVQHRVTEVLAQPLDLEEPYPKMRLYRWMLRRRVQRCACAAIVALILGATLSASNTATLLGSSTDGCLTPAMVVSIGIQFGFCLCVVLSVVYALHSVDDLAGLHRTYAQTLLHAMGVLWLLGFVSYCESQFQWTLLRLYNVKTMVSTLLAHLLFYFNIVHPMTSLRATRVDDANYSGDATATSCSLHELASFRTYLEQPHGLDDFTAYCRLALRLEDILAYTTLWNFMTQPPTREAATAIYHECLDHDGPLVTPSAAKWRDFYWSQLAPHGLWNSGSTRNVHGLEVVPWDLYSPFLNDLVVAMYRDLAPDFTRHALGLSWREFRYEHLHASQRCISGGPSLAAIVSMPLGPIPASSTSSRFHDDEP
;
A
#
# COMPACT_ATOMS: atom_id res chain seq x y z
N MET A 1 -22.32 -39.40 12.48
CA MET A 1 -22.71 -38.06 12.95
C MET A 1 -21.61 -37.40 13.77
N GLU A 2 -20.93 -38.10 14.68
CA GLU A 2 -19.82 -37.53 15.49
C GLU A 2 -18.64 -37.01 14.64
N LEU A 3 -18.25 -37.74 13.60
CA LEU A 3 -17.14 -37.35 12.72
C LEU A 3 -17.41 -36.06 11.91
N GLN A 4 -18.66 -35.83 11.50
CA GLN A 4 -19.08 -34.61 10.78
C GLN A 4 -18.97 -33.37 11.66
N ALA A 5 -19.52 -33.46 12.87
CA ALA A 5 -19.45 -32.38 13.85
C ALA A 5 -17.99 -32.10 14.22
N ALA A 6 -17.17 -33.15 14.42
CA ALA A 6 -15.75 -33.00 14.71
C ALA A 6 -14.99 -32.24 13.62
N LEU A 7 -15.22 -32.55 12.34
CA LEU A 7 -14.56 -31.87 11.22
C LEU A 7 -14.98 -30.39 11.09
N LEU A 8 -16.26 -30.07 11.31
CA LEU A 8 -16.72 -28.69 11.32
C LEU A 8 -16.15 -27.90 12.52
N VAL A 9 -16.03 -28.53 13.69
CA VAL A 9 -15.36 -27.94 14.86
C VAL A 9 -13.89 -27.67 14.56
N VAL A 10 -13.18 -28.60 13.91
CA VAL A 10 -11.78 -28.40 13.48
C VAL A 10 -11.67 -27.19 12.55
N LEU A 11 -12.58 -27.02 11.59
CA LEU A 11 -12.61 -25.84 10.72
C LEU A 11 -12.79 -24.53 11.50
N VAL A 12 -13.72 -24.51 12.46
CA VAL A 12 -13.94 -23.33 13.30
C VAL A 12 -12.70 -23.01 14.14
N VAL A 13 -12.07 -24.02 14.73
CA VAL A 13 -10.83 -23.88 15.51
C VAL A 13 -9.69 -23.36 14.62
N LEU A 14 -9.56 -23.90 13.40
CA LEU A 14 -8.61 -23.40 12.40
C LEU A 14 -8.93 -21.98 11.96
N GLY A 15 -10.19 -21.54 11.97
CA GLY A 15 -10.57 -20.16 11.66
C GLY A 15 -10.30 -19.15 12.78
N ALA A 16 -10.14 -19.61 14.03
CA ALA A 16 -10.03 -18.74 15.20
C ALA A 16 -8.78 -17.84 15.22
N TYR A 17 -7.76 -18.13 14.41
CA TYR A 17 -6.60 -17.25 14.27
C TYR A 17 -6.92 -15.95 13.51
N MET A 18 -7.93 -15.96 12.63
CA MET A 18 -8.21 -14.84 11.72
C MET A 18 -8.53 -13.54 12.46
N PRO A 19 -9.44 -13.48 13.45
CA PRO A 19 -9.75 -12.25 14.17
C PRO A 19 -8.53 -11.65 14.90
N VAL A 20 -7.71 -12.52 15.49
CA VAL A 20 -6.49 -12.12 16.23
C VAL A 20 -5.48 -11.49 15.27
N LEU A 21 -5.19 -12.17 14.15
CA LEU A 21 -4.24 -11.66 13.16
C LEU A 21 -4.74 -10.40 12.46
N LEU A 22 -6.04 -10.28 12.18
CA LEU A 22 -6.62 -9.06 11.61
C LEU A 22 -6.43 -7.87 12.54
N THR A 23 -6.68 -8.07 13.83
CA THR A 23 -6.53 -7.03 14.85
C THR A 23 -5.07 -6.60 14.95
N LEU A 24 -4.14 -7.57 15.02
CA LEU A 24 -2.70 -7.28 15.00
C LEU A 24 -2.26 -6.54 13.74
N TYR A 25 -2.77 -6.93 12.57
CA TYR A 25 -2.49 -6.29 11.29
C TYR A 25 -2.97 -4.83 11.26
N VAL A 26 -4.18 -4.56 11.73
CA VAL A 26 -4.74 -3.20 11.83
C VAL A 26 -4.00 -2.37 12.86
N CYS A 27 -3.65 -2.93 14.02
CA CYS A 27 -2.85 -2.25 15.04
C CYS A 27 -1.45 -1.88 14.51
N ARG A 28 -0.86 -2.73 13.66
CA ARG A 28 0.47 -2.51 13.05
C ARG A 28 0.44 -1.81 11.70
N ARG A 29 -0.70 -1.26 11.27
CA ARG A 29 -0.87 -0.58 9.97
C ARG A 29 0.10 0.57 9.70
N ARG A 30 0.75 1.10 10.73
CA ARG A 30 1.71 2.22 10.63
C ARG A 30 3.14 1.78 10.29
N GLN A 31 3.43 0.47 10.32
CA GLN A 31 4.75 -0.06 9.93
C GLN A 31 4.92 0.03 8.41
N ALA A 32 6.12 0.41 7.94
CA ALA A 32 6.40 0.68 6.51
C ALA A 32 5.96 -0.46 5.59
N HIS A 33 6.42 -1.69 5.84
CA HIS A 33 6.05 -2.90 5.09
C HIS A 33 4.54 -3.18 4.99
N VAL A 34 3.76 -2.81 6.01
CA VAL A 34 2.30 -3.00 6.02
C VAL A 34 1.58 -1.85 5.34
N ARG A 35 2.11 -0.64 5.48
CA ARG A 35 1.52 0.59 4.97
C ARG A 35 1.45 0.62 3.45
N CYS A 36 2.49 0.12 2.77
CA CYS A 36 2.56 0.02 1.31
C CYS A 36 1.46 -0.88 0.71
N ARG A 37 0.83 -1.75 1.52
CA ARG A 37 -0.21 -2.69 1.07
C ARG A 37 -1.64 -2.20 1.26
N GLN A 38 -1.86 -0.90 1.46
CA GLN A 38 -3.17 -0.32 1.72
C GLN A 38 -3.95 -1.06 2.83
N PRO A 39 -3.43 -1.09 4.07
CA PRO A 39 -3.82 -2.07 5.08
C PRO A 39 -5.30 -2.02 5.48
N LEU A 40 -5.94 -0.84 5.40
CA LEU A 40 -7.37 -0.73 5.69
C LEU A 40 -8.25 -1.32 4.59
N ALA A 41 -7.84 -1.22 3.32
CA ALA A 41 -8.59 -1.79 2.22
C ALA A 41 -8.50 -3.33 2.24
N MET A 42 -7.30 -3.86 2.49
CA MET A 42 -7.08 -5.30 2.65
C MET A 42 -7.77 -5.86 3.90
N ALA A 43 -7.71 -5.15 5.03
CA ALA A 43 -8.41 -5.56 6.25
C ALA A 43 -9.92 -5.63 6.06
N PHE A 44 -10.52 -4.71 5.28
CA PHE A 44 -11.95 -4.77 4.96
C PHE A 44 -12.31 -6.02 4.15
N ALA A 45 -11.58 -6.31 3.06
CA ALA A 45 -11.79 -7.53 2.28
C ALA A 45 -11.67 -8.78 3.17
N ALA A 46 -10.60 -8.85 3.96
CA ALA A 46 -10.34 -9.98 4.84
C ALA A 46 -11.40 -10.13 5.94
N ALA A 47 -11.91 -9.03 6.51
CA ALA A 47 -12.98 -9.05 7.50
C ALA A 47 -14.28 -9.64 6.91
N CYS A 48 -14.65 -9.22 5.71
CA CYS A 48 -15.84 -9.73 5.03
C CYS A 48 -15.74 -11.24 4.75
N VAL A 49 -14.61 -11.70 4.22
CA VAL A 49 -14.43 -13.13 3.92
C VAL A 49 -14.25 -13.96 5.20
N MET A 50 -13.67 -13.39 6.26
CA MET A 50 -13.61 -14.02 7.60
C MET A 50 -15.01 -14.24 8.19
N ILE A 51 -15.90 -13.26 8.09
CA ILE A 51 -17.29 -13.42 8.56
C ILE A 51 -17.95 -14.59 7.82
N PHE A 52 -17.80 -14.66 6.50
CA PHE A 52 -18.32 -15.77 5.70
C PHE A 52 -17.75 -17.12 6.15
N ALA A 53 -16.43 -17.22 6.32
CA ALA A 53 -15.77 -18.48 6.66
C ALA A 53 -15.97 -18.96 8.10
N LEU A 54 -16.28 -18.07 9.04
CA LEU A 54 -16.59 -18.44 10.43
C LEU A 54 -18.08 -18.70 10.62
N ALA A 55 -18.95 -17.86 10.03
CA ALA A 55 -20.39 -17.92 10.26
C ALA A 55 -21.02 -19.20 9.71
N ASP A 56 -20.66 -19.62 8.48
CA ASP A 56 -21.24 -20.82 7.87
C ASP A 56 -20.93 -22.12 8.66
N PRO A 57 -19.67 -22.46 8.98
CA PRO A 57 -19.39 -23.67 9.75
C PRO A 57 -19.82 -23.57 11.22
N MET A 58 -19.67 -22.42 11.89
CA MET A 58 -20.18 -22.26 13.26
C MET A 58 -21.68 -22.50 13.31
N HIS A 59 -22.40 -21.99 12.31
CA HIS A 59 -23.82 -22.20 12.26
C HIS A 59 -24.17 -23.67 12.07
N GLN A 60 -23.55 -24.37 11.12
CA GLN A 60 -23.80 -25.79 10.89
C GLN A 60 -23.55 -26.65 12.14
N VAL A 61 -22.59 -26.27 12.98
CA VAL A 61 -22.34 -26.91 14.29
C VAL A 61 -23.48 -26.64 15.28
N VAL A 62 -23.97 -25.40 15.36
CA VAL A 62 -24.98 -24.98 16.36
C VAL A 62 -26.39 -25.47 16.01
N SER A 63 -26.81 -25.45 14.75
CA SER A 63 -28.15 -25.91 14.35
C SER A 63 -28.30 -27.42 14.34
N GLY A 64 -27.18 -28.15 14.28
CA GLY A 64 -27.15 -29.60 14.15
C GLY A 64 -27.65 -30.08 12.77
N PRO A 65 -27.44 -31.37 12.44
CA PRO A 65 -27.76 -31.93 11.12
C PRO A 65 -29.26 -32.08 10.83
N THR A 66 -30.12 -31.91 11.85
CA THR A 66 -31.57 -32.18 11.76
C THR A 66 -32.43 -30.92 11.67
N LYS A 67 -31.88 -29.73 11.97
CA LYS A 67 -32.58 -28.46 11.82
C LYS A 67 -31.92 -27.67 10.69
N GLY A 68 -32.41 -27.90 9.46
CA GLY A 68 -31.98 -27.14 8.30
C GLY A 68 -32.32 -25.66 8.49
N LEU A 69 -31.38 -24.79 8.16
CA LEU A 69 -31.64 -23.35 8.14
C LEU A 69 -32.51 -22.96 6.95
N PRO A 70 -33.26 -21.86 7.06
CA PRO A 70 -33.75 -21.16 5.89
C PRO A 70 -32.58 -20.78 4.98
N CYS A 71 -32.71 -21.09 3.69
CA CYS A 71 -31.69 -20.81 2.68
C CYS A 71 -31.29 -19.32 2.60
N TYR A 72 -32.16 -18.42 3.04
CA TYR A 72 -31.86 -17.00 3.21
C TYR A 72 -30.57 -16.72 4.01
N TRP A 73 -30.28 -17.47 5.09
CA TRP A 73 -29.07 -17.21 5.88
C TRP A 73 -27.78 -17.54 5.12
N HIS A 74 -27.78 -18.60 4.31
CA HIS A 74 -26.65 -18.91 3.44
C HIS A 74 -26.43 -17.82 2.39
N VAL A 75 -27.50 -17.22 1.86
CA VAL A 75 -27.40 -16.05 0.99
C VAL A 75 -26.77 -14.87 1.72
N VAL A 76 -27.21 -14.58 2.96
CA VAL A 76 -26.64 -13.49 3.78
C VAL A 76 -25.14 -13.69 3.98
N TRP A 77 -24.69 -14.87 4.37
CA TRP A 77 -23.26 -15.14 4.53
C TRP A 77 -22.49 -15.04 3.21
N ALA A 78 -23.07 -15.57 2.12
CA ALA A 78 -22.48 -15.45 0.79
C ALA A 78 -22.32 -13.99 0.36
N THR A 79 -23.21 -13.07 0.76
CA THR A 79 -23.05 -11.63 0.46
C THR A 79 -21.76 -11.05 1.03
N PHE A 80 -21.35 -11.46 2.23
CA PHE A 80 -20.07 -11.04 2.82
C PHE A 80 -18.88 -11.60 2.04
N GLY A 81 -18.93 -12.88 1.64
CA GLY A 81 -17.92 -13.49 0.78
C GLY A 81 -17.75 -12.74 -0.54
N VAL A 82 -18.86 -12.51 -1.27
CA VAL A 82 -18.88 -11.77 -2.54
C VAL A 82 -18.38 -10.35 -2.36
N THR A 83 -18.79 -9.65 -1.30
CA THR A 83 -18.34 -8.28 -1.01
C THR A 83 -16.84 -8.23 -0.76
N GLY A 84 -16.29 -9.14 0.04
CA GLY A 84 -14.86 -9.21 0.32
C GLY A 84 -14.04 -9.51 -0.94
N SER A 85 -14.48 -10.47 -1.76
CA SER A 85 -13.82 -10.81 -3.03
C SER A 85 -13.91 -9.69 -4.07
N ALA A 86 -15.07 -9.03 -4.21
CA ALA A 86 -15.24 -7.90 -5.12
C ALA A 86 -14.37 -6.71 -4.70
N TRP A 87 -14.33 -6.40 -3.40
CA TRP A 87 -13.45 -5.35 -2.88
C TRP A 87 -11.98 -5.67 -3.13
N TYR A 88 -11.57 -6.92 -2.90
CA TYR A 88 -10.20 -7.36 -3.19
C TYR A 88 -9.82 -7.18 -4.67
N LEU A 89 -10.72 -7.57 -5.59
CA LEU A 89 -10.53 -7.37 -7.03
C LEU A 89 -10.38 -5.89 -7.39
N ILE A 90 -11.18 -5.01 -6.78
CA ILE A 90 -11.07 -3.56 -6.97
C ILE A 90 -9.73 -3.03 -6.46
N VAL A 91 -9.23 -3.51 -5.32
CA VAL A 91 -7.91 -3.10 -4.82
C VAL A 91 -6.80 -3.57 -5.77
N ALA A 92 -6.86 -4.82 -6.25
CA ALA A 92 -5.90 -5.33 -7.23
C ALA A 92 -5.94 -4.52 -8.54
N ALA A 93 -7.12 -4.20 -9.05
CA ALA A 93 -7.28 -3.34 -10.23
C ALA A 93 -6.77 -1.91 -9.97
N SER A 94 -6.99 -1.35 -8.78
CA SER A 94 -6.49 -0.03 -8.41
C SER A 94 -4.97 0.04 -8.43
N HIS A 95 -4.29 -1.04 -8.06
CA HIS A 95 -2.83 -1.14 -8.12
C HIS A 95 -2.32 -1.10 -9.57
N VAL A 96 -3.00 -1.78 -10.49
CA VAL A 96 -2.71 -1.68 -11.93
C VAL A 96 -2.89 -0.24 -12.43
N VAL A 97 -3.97 0.43 -12.01
CA VAL A 97 -4.21 1.84 -12.38
C VAL A 97 -3.12 2.75 -11.82
N GLN A 98 -2.66 2.53 -10.57
CA GLN A 98 -1.53 3.28 -9.99
C GLN A 98 -0.26 3.12 -10.83
N HIS A 99 0.05 1.89 -11.26
CA HIS A 99 1.17 1.65 -12.16
C HIS A 99 1.00 2.36 -13.52
N ARG A 100 -0.20 2.39 -14.09
CA ARG A 100 -0.46 3.15 -15.32
C ARG A 100 -0.28 4.65 -15.13
N VAL A 101 -0.67 5.20 -13.97
CA VAL A 101 -0.42 6.60 -13.62
C VAL A 101 1.08 6.88 -13.56
N THR A 102 1.86 6.03 -12.89
CA THR A 102 3.30 6.24 -12.77
C THR A 102 4.02 6.11 -14.11
N GLU A 103 3.59 5.20 -14.98
CA GLU A 103 4.17 5.07 -16.32
C GLU A 103 3.83 6.28 -17.22
N VAL A 104 2.61 6.82 -17.14
CA VAL A 104 2.26 8.06 -17.85
C VAL A 104 3.08 9.24 -17.34
N LEU A 105 3.32 9.33 -16.02
CA LEU A 105 4.15 10.38 -15.43
C LEU A 105 5.66 10.22 -15.73
N ALA A 106 6.11 9.00 -16.03
CA ALA A 106 7.50 8.72 -16.36
C ALA A 106 7.84 8.96 -17.84
N GLN A 107 6.82 9.10 -18.70
CA GLN A 107 7.01 9.40 -20.12
C GLN A 107 7.38 10.88 -20.32
N PRO A 108 8.18 11.20 -21.35
CA PRO A 108 8.45 12.59 -21.70
C PRO A 108 7.13 13.31 -21.99
N LEU A 109 6.98 14.55 -21.51
CA LEU A 109 5.76 15.31 -21.72
C LEU A 109 5.56 15.62 -23.21
N ASP A 110 4.46 15.15 -23.76
CA ASP A 110 3.95 15.64 -25.05
C ASP A 110 3.34 17.03 -24.86
N LEU A 111 3.72 17.99 -25.69
CA LEU A 111 3.29 19.39 -25.57
C LEU A 111 1.79 19.60 -25.90
N GLU A 112 1.19 18.71 -26.69
CA GLU A 112 -0.22 18.81 -27.11
C GLU A 112 -1.19 18.16 -26.12
N GLU A 113 -0.81 17.01 -25.54
CA GLU A 113 -1.57 16.32 -24.49
C GLU A 113 -0.58 15.80 -23.42
N PRO A 114 -0.23 16.61 -22.41
CA PRO A 114 0.84 16.26 -21.47
C PRO A 114 0.54 15.01 -20.64
N TYR A 115 -0.74 14.68 -20.44
CA TYR A 115 -1.15 13.54 -19.62
C TYR A 115 -2.42 12.86 -20.18
N PRO A 116 -2.31 12.05 -21.26
CA PRO A 116 -3.45 11.39 -21.85
C PRO A 116 -4.11 10.45 -20.83
N LYS A 117 -5.45 10.53 -20.71
CA LYS A 117 -6.27 9.66 -19.84
C LYS A 117 -6.00 9.76 -18.33
N MET A 118 -5.14 10.68 -17.87
CA MET A 118 -4.83 10.84 -16.44
C MET A 118 -6.06 11.12 -15.59
N ARG A 119 -6.98 11.96 -16.10
CA ARG A 119 -8.24 12.26 -15.42
C ARG A 119 -9.09 11.01 -15.17
N LEU A 120 -9.12 10.08 -16.13
CA LEU A 120 -9.83 8.81 -15.99
C LEU A 120 -9.18 7.93 -14.92
N TYR A 121 -7.84 7.80 -14.94
CA TYR A 121 -7.12 7.03 -13.93
C TYR A 121 -7.30 7.60 -12.53
N ARG A 122 -7.17 8.92 -12.36
CA ARG A 122 -7.40 9.61 -11.09
C ARG A 122 -8.84 9.42 -10.61
N TRP A 123 -9.83 9.48 -11.51
CA TRP A 123 -11.21 9.19 -11.18
C TRP A 123 -11.40 7.75 -10.66
N MET A 124 -10.81 6.75 -11.31
CA MET A 124 -10.86 5.34 -10.86
C MET A 124 -10.18 5.10 -9.51
N LEU A 125 -9.16 5.89 -9.16
CA LEU A 125 -8.46 5.80 -7.87
C LEU A 125 -9.23 6.46 -6.71
N ARG A 126 -10.32 7.19 -7.00
CA ARG A 126 -11.14 7.82 -5.94
C ARG A 126 -11.84 6.74 -5.11
N ARG A 127 -11.67 6.80 -3.78
CA ARG A 127 -12.33 5.87 -2.83
C ARG A 127 -13.85 5.83 -2.97
N ARG A 128 -14.50 6.95 -3.33
CA ARG A 128 -15.95 6.98 -3.58
C ARG A 128 -16.32 6.12 -4.79
N VAL A 129 -15.58 6.24 -5.89
CA VAL A 129 -15.80 5.46 -7.12
C VAL A 129 -15.57 3.98 -6.84
N GLN A 130 -14.49 3.62 -6.14
CA GLN A 130 -14.22 2.24 -5.74
C GLN A 130 -15.34 1.63 -4.89
N ARG A 131 -15.88 2.38 -3.91
CA ARG A 131 -17.02 1.92 -3.09
C ARG A 131 -18.29 1.73 -3.91
N CYS A 132 -18.61 2.69 -4.78
CA CYS A 132 -19.76 2.58 -5.68
C CYS A 132 -19.62 1.40 -6.64
N ALA A 133 -18.43 1.19 -7.22
CA ALA A 133 -18.14 0.05 -8.08
C ALA A 133 -18.31 -1.28 -7.33
N CYS A 134 -17.81 -1.37 -6.09
CA CYS A 134 -17.99 -2.55 -5.26
C CYS A 134 -19.47 -2.84 -4.99
N ALA A 135 -20.22 -1.81 -4.58
CA ALA A 135 -21.65 -1.94 -4.31
C ALA A 135 -22.43 -2.35 -5.57
N ALA A 136 -22.09 -1.78 -6.73
CA ALA A 136 -22.70 -2.13 -8.01
C ALA A 136 -22.40 -3.59 -8.40
N ILE A 137 -21.15 -4.04 -8.28
CA ILE A 137 -20.74 -5.43 -8.58
C ILE A 137 -21.49 -6.41 -7.66
N VAL A 138 -21.52 -6.13 -6.36
CA VAL A 138 -22.23 -6.97 -5.38
C VAL A 138 -23.74 -7.00 -5.68
N ALA A 139 -24.34 -5.84 -5.94
CA ALA A 139 -25.76 -5.75 -6.28
C ALA A 139 -26.11 -6.48 -7.59
N LEU A 140 -25.23 -6.43 -8.60
CA LEU A 140 -25.42 -7.17 -9.86
C LEU A 140 -25.34 -8.69 -9.64
N ILE A 141 -24.33 -9.16 -8.90
CA ILE A 141 -24.16 -10.60 -8.59
C ILE A 141 -25.34 -11.13 -7.78
N LEU A 142 -25.72 -10.42 -6.71
CA LEU A 142 -26.84 -10.81 -5.86
C LEU A 142 -28.18 -10.65 -6.57
N GLY A 143 -28.37 -9.57 -7.33
CA GLY A 143 -29.60 -9.32 -8.08
C GLY A 143 -29.85 -10.40 -9.13
N ALA A 144 -28.82 -10.79 -9.88
CA ALA A 144 -28.94 -11.83 -10.90
C ALA A 144 -29.06 -13.26 -10.32
N THR A 145 -28.57 -13.52 -9.11
CA THR A 145 -28.79 -14.81 -8.43
C THR A 145 -30.17 -14.89 -7.77
N LEU A 146 -30.61 -13.81 -7.12
CA LEU A 146 -31.91 -13.74 -6.44
C LEU A 146 -33.08 -13.64 -7.42
N SER A 147 -32.93 -12.97 -8.56
CA SER A 147 -33.97 -12.93 -9.59
C SER A 147 -34.28 -14.30 -10.19
N ALA A 148 -33.32 -15.23 -10.13
CA ALA A 148 -33.49 -16.62 -10.55
C ALA A 148 -34.06 -17.54 -9.43
N SER A 149 -34.34 -16.98 -8.25
CA SER A 149 -34.84 -17.73 -7.08
C SER A 149 -36.35 -17.54 -6.89
N ASN A 150 -37.02 -18.55 -6.33
CA ASN A 150 -38.41 -18.45 -5.91
C ASN A 150 -38.48 -18.21 -4.39
N THR A 151 -39.49 -17.48 -3.92
CA THR A 151 -39.69 -17.18 -2.48
C THR A 151 -39.78 -18.44 -1.62
N ALA A 152 -40.40 -19.50 -2.14
CA ALA A 152 -40.46 -20.81 -1.50
C ALA A 152 -39.08 -21.45 -1.31
N THR A 153 -38.13 -21.23 -2.22
CA THR A 153 -36.76 -21.76 -2.11
C THR A 153 -35.95 -20.99 -1.06
N LEU A 154 -36.12 -19.67 -0.96
CA LEU A 154 -35.40 -18.85 0.03
C LEU A 154 -35.87 -19.11 1.47
N LEU A 155 -37.16 -19.38 1.64
CA LEU A 155 -37.77 -19.72 2.94
C LEU A 155 -37.69 -21.22 3.26
N GLY A 156 -37.35 -22.05 2.28
CA GLY A 156 -37.18 -23.50 2.44
C GLY A 156 -35.96 -23.86 3.29
N SER A 157 -36.00 -25.04 3.90
CA SER A 157 -34.88 -25.57 4.69
C SER A 157 -33.75 -26.09 3.81
N SER A 158 -32.51 -25.86 4.23
CA SER A 158 -31.29 -26.26 3.52
C SER A 158 -31.11 -27.78 3.31
N THR A 159 -31.92 -28.60 3.99
CA THR A 159 -31.96 -30.06 3.82
C THR A 159 -32.39 -30.49 2.42
N ASP A 160 -33.21 -29.68 1.75
CA ASP A 160 -33.73 -29.95 0.40
C ASP A 160 -32.91 -29.27 -0.71
N GLY A 161 -31.83 -28.57 -0.33
CA GLY A 161 -30.97 -27.81 -1.22
C GLY A 161 -31.44 -26.36 -1.43
N CYS A 162 -30.51 -25.42 -1.38
CA CYS A 162 -30.80 -23.98 -1.43
C CYS A 162 -30.69 -23.34 -2.82
N LEU A 163 -30.36 -24.12 -3.84
CA LEU A 163 -30.07 -23.62 -5.19
C LEU A 163 -31.08 -24.23 -6.17
N THR A 164 -31.86 -23.37 -6.82
CA THR A 164 -32.68 -23.80 -7.97
C THR A 164 -31.79 -24.05 -9.19
N PRO A 165 -32.22 -24.86 -10.17
CA PRO A 165 -31.49 -25.03 -11.43
C PRO A 165 -31.19 -23.70 -12.13
N ALA A 166 -32.14 -22.75 -12.09
CA ALA A 166 -31.96 -21.41 -12.65
C ALA A 166 -30.87 -20.60 -11.93
N MET A 167 -30.79 -20.70 -10.60
CA MET A 167 -29.71 -20.07 -9.81
C MET A 167 -28.35 -20.67 -10.18
N VAL A 168 -28.26 -21.99 -10.37
CA VAL A 168 -27.00 -22.65 -10.76
C VAL A 168 -26.52 -22.16 -12.13
N VAL A 169 -27.42 -22.02 -13.11
CA VAL A 169 -27.06 -21.46 -14.43
C VAL A 169 -26.60 -20.01 -14.30
N SER A 170 -27.30 -19.18 -13.52
CA SER A 170 -26.91 -17.79 -13.26
C SER A 170 -25.52 -17.70 -12.63
N ILE A 171 -25.23 -18.50 -11.60
CA ILE A 171 -23.91 -18.59 -10.95
C ILE A 171 -22.84 -19.03 -11.96
N GLY A 172 -23.14 -19.99 -12.84
CA GLY A 172 -22.21 -20.43 -13.88
C GLY A 172 -21.83 -19.32 -14.86
N ILE A 173 -22.80 -18.53 -15.31
CA ILE A 173 -22.56 -17.36 -16.18
C ILE A 173 -21.72 -16.31 -15.45
N GLN A 174 -22.06 -16.01 -14.20
CA GLN A 174 -21.31 -15.07 -13.36
C GLN A 174 -19.86 -15.52 -13.14
N PHE A 175 -19.65 -16.82 -12.90
CA PHE A 175 -18.32 -17.40 -12.76
C PHE A 175 -17.50 -17.24 -14.04
N GLY A 176 -18.10 -17.49 -15.22
CA GLY A 176 -17.45 -17.26 -16.51
C GLY A 176 -17.01 -15.81 -16.71
N PHE A 177 -17.90 -14.85 -16.40
CA PHE A 177 -17.55 -13.42 -16.46
C PHE A 177 -16.45 -13.05 -15.46
N CYS A 178 -16.54 -13.54 -14.22
CA CYS A 178 -15.55 -13.33 -13.18
C CYS A 178 -14.17 -13.85 -13.60
N LEU A 179 -14.12 -15.04 -14.21
CA LEU A 179 -12.88 -15.62 -14.75
C LEU A 179 -12.23 -14.73 -15.80
N CYS A 180 -13.01 -14.21 -16.75
CA CYS A 180 -12.49 -13.27 -17.77
C CYS A 180 -11.90 -12.00 -17.14
N VAL A 181 -12.61 -11.40 -16.18
CA VAL A 181 -12.14 -10.20 -15.47
C VAL A 181 -10.87 -10.49 -14.69
N VAL A 182 -10.84 -11.59 -13.93
CA VAL A 182 -9.67 -11.99 -13.15
C VAL A 182 -8.46 -12.23 -14.05
N LEU A 183 -8.61 -12.95 -15.17
CA LEU A 183 -7.53 -13.18 -16.12
C LEU A 183 -7.02 -11.88 -16.74
N SER A 184 -7.92 -10.95 -17.09
CA SER A 184 -7.53 -9.62 -17.58
C SER A 184 -6.74 -8.83 -16.55
N VAL A 185 -7.17 -8.84 -15.27
CA VAL A 185 -6.45 -8.17 -14.18
C VAL A 185 -5.10 -8.84 -13.91
N VAL A 186 -5.04 -10.17 -13.90
CA VAL A 186 -3.78 -10.92 -13.71
C VAL A 186 -2.81 -10.65 -14.86
N TYR A 187 -3.28 -10.63 -16.10
CA TYR A 187 -2.46 -10.26 -17.26
C TYR A 187 -1.91 -8.83 -17.10
N ALA A 188 -2.76 -7.88 -16.70
CA ALA A 188 -2.32 -6.51 -16.46
C ALA A 188 -1.38 -6.36 -15.26
N LEU A 189 -1.49 -7.21 -14.23
CA LEU A 189 -0.57 -7.25 -13.09
C LEU A 189 0.79 -7.85 -13.46
N HIS A 190 0.85 -8.71 -14.48
CA HIS A 190 2.12 -9.30 -14.91
C HIS A 190 3.07 -8.27 -15.53
N SER A 191 2.52 -7.21 -16.13
CA SER A 191 3.33 -6.10 -16.66
C SER A 191 3.74 -5.08 -15.60
N VAL A 192 3.32 -5.24 -14.34
CA VAL A 192 3.62 -4.29 -13.26
C VAL A 192 4.93 -4.69 -12.58
N ASP A 193 5.95 -3.86 -12.73
CA ASP A 193 7.17 -3.95 -11.93
C ASP A 193 7.01 -3.11 -10.66
N ASP A 194 6.91 -3.78 -9.50
CA ASP A 194 6.83 -3.12 -8.18
C ASP A 194 7.91 -3.60 -7.21
N LEU A 195 8.25 -2.72 -6.26
CA LEU A 195 9.31 -2.96 -5.27
C LEU A 195 8.97 -4.10 -4.28
N ALA A 196 7.69 -4.26 -3.95
CA ALA A 196 7.23 -5.12 -2.86
C ALA A 196 6.74 -6.50 -3.30
N GLY A 197 6.80 -6.83 -4.60
CA GLY A 197 6.22 -8.03 -5.18
C GLY A 197 4.70 -8.12 -4.94
N LEU A 198 4.03 -6.96 -4.82
CA LEU A 198 2.63 -6.88 -4.45
C LEU A 198 1.76 -7.38 -5.62
N HIS A 199 2.16 -7.08 -6.85
CA HIS A 199 1.58 -7.62 -8.08
C HIS A 199 1.54 -9.15 -8.07
N ARG A 200 2.61 -9.83 -7.63
CA ARG A 200 2.66 -11.30 -7.53
C ARG A 200 1.71 -11.82 -6.47
N THR A 201 1.67 -11.15 -5.32
CA THR A 201 0.77 -11.52 -4.21
C THR A 201 -0.69 -11.42 -4.66
N TYR A 202 -1.05 -10.34 -5.36
CA TYR A 202 -2.39 -10.15 -5.91
C TYR A 202 -2.74 -11.17 -6.98
N ALA A 203 -1.85 -11.40 -7.95
CA ALA A 203 -2.04 -12.37 -9.01
C ALA A 203 -2.19 -13.81 -8.46
N GLN A 204 -1.32 -14.23 -7.54
CA GLN A 204 -1.39 -15.55 -6.91
C GLN A 204 -2.69 -15.74 -6.14
N THR A 205 -3.10 -14.76 -5.33
CA THR A 205 -4.35 -14.85 -4.58
C THR A 205 -5.56 -14.96 -5.51
N LEU A 206 -5.60 -14.16 -6.60
CA LEU A 206 -6.68 -14.22 -7.59
C LEU A 206 -6.72 -15.57 -8.31
N LEU A 207 -5.59 -16.09 -8.76
CA LEU A 207 -5.50 -17.40 -9.43
C LEU A 207 -5.89 -18.54 -8.50
N HIS A 208 -5.40 -18.54 -7.26
CA HIS A 208 -5.78 -19.54 -6.27
C HIS A 208 -7.26 -19.44 -5.89
N ALA A 209 -7.81 -18.23 -5.76
CA ALA A 209 -9.24 -18.02 -5.53
C ALA A 209 -10.09 -18.62 -6.67
N MET A 210 -9.71 -18.40 -7.92
CA MET A 210 -10.38 -19.02 -9.08
C MET A 210 -10.24 -20.54 -9.08
N GLY A 211 -9.07 -21.06 -8.72
CA GLY A 211 -8.85 -22.50 -8.57
C GLY A 211 -9.75 -23.13 -7.50
N VAL A 212 -9.94 -22.46 -6.35
CA VAL A 212 -10.86 -22.91 -5.30
C VAL A 212 -12.32 -22.86 -5.75
N LEU A 213 -12.73 -21.79 -6.42
CA LEU A 213 -14.09 -21.69 -6.97
C LEU A 213 -14.36 -22.77 -8.03
N TRP A 214 -13.38 -23.07 -8.88
CA TRP A 214 -13.46 -24.16 -9.84
C TRP A 214 -13.56 -25.53 -9.15
N LEU A 215 -12.74 -25.77 -8.11
CA LEU A 215 -12.81 -26.98 -7.30
C LEU A 215 -14.17 -27.12 -6.61
N LEU A 216 -14.74 -26.03 -6.09
CA LEU A 216 -16.06 -26.02 -5.47
C LEU A 216 -17.16 -26.38 -6.49
N GLY A 217 -17.06 -25.85 -7.71
CA GLY A 217 -17.94 -26.21 -8.83
C GLY A 217 -17.81 -27.68 -9.20
N PHE A 218 -16.58 -28.19 -9.29
CA PHE A 218 -16.28 -29.59 -9.58
C PHE A 218 -16.84 -30.54 -8.52
N VAL A 219 -16.60 -30.26 -7.23
CA VAL A 219 -17.16 -31.03 -6.10
C VAL A 219 -18.69 -31.04 -6.15
N SER A 220 -19.30 -29.89 -6.46
CA SER A 220 -20.75 -29.76 -6.58
C SER A 220 -21.31 -30.57 -7.76
N TYR A 221 -20.63 -30.55 -8.90
CA TYR A 221 -20.97 -31.36 -10.06
C TYR A 221 -20.88 -32.85 -9.75
N CYS A 222 -19.78 -33.31 -9.14
CA CYS A 222 -19.59 -34.71 -8.77
C CYS A 222 -20.67 -35.22 -7.80
N GLU A 223 -21.02 -34.41 -6.79
CA GLU A 223 -22.10 -34.77 -5.86
C GLU A 223 -23.45 -34.91 -6.57
N SER A 224 -23.74 -34.04 -7.54
CA SER A 224 -25.01 -34.07 -8.29
C SER A 224 -25.13 -35.25 -9.26
N GLN A 225 -24.04 -35.60 -9.97
CA GLN A 225 -24.06 -36.61 -11.03
C GLN A 225 -23.82 -38.03 -10.50
N PHE A 226 -22.90 -38.19 -9.55
CA PHE A 226 -22.48 -39.51 -9.08
C PHE A 226 -23.10 -39.90 -7.74
N GLN A 227 -23.95 -39.04 -7.16
CA GLN A 227 -24.56 -39.22 -5.83
C GLN A 227 -23.54 -39.64 -4.77
N TRP A 228 -22.34 -39.05 -4.83
CA TRP A 228 -21.23 -39.40 -3.94
C TRP A 228 -21.56 -39.01 -2.50
N THR A 229 -22.13 -39.97 -1.77
CA THR A 229 -22.56 -39.83 -0.38
C THR A 229 -21.40 -39.50 0.55
N LEU A 230 -20.16 -39.91 0.22
CA LEU A 230 -18.95 -39.55 0.97
C LEU A 230 -18.67 -38.05 0.97
N LEU A 231 -18.84 -37.35 -0.16
CA LEU A 231 -18.62 -35.89 -0.23
C LEU A 231 -19.61 -35.14 0.69
N ARG A 232 -20.86 -35.59 0.71
CA ARG A 232 -21.91 -35.09 1.60
C ARG A 232 -21.65 -35.49 3.05
N LEU A 233 -21.14 -36.70 3.29
CA LEU A 233 -20.79 -37.18 4.62
C LEU A 233 -19.65 -36.38 5.24
N TYR A 234 -18.68 -35.90 4.46
CA TYR A 234 -17.54 -35.13 4.98
C TYR A 234 -17.71 -33.60 4.87
N ASN A 235 -18.87 -33.09 4.44
CA ASN A 235 -19.12 -31.65 4.24
C ASN A 235 -18.02 -30.96 3.39
N VAL A 236 -17.52 -31.65 2.36
CA VAL A 236 -16.39 -31.20 1.54
C VAL A 236 -16.65 -29.82 0.92
N LYS A 237 -17.89 -29.55 0.49
CA LYS A 237 -18.30 -28.24 -0.05
C LYS A 237 -18.01 -27.09 0.92
N THR A 238 -18.37 -27.25 2.20
CA THR A 238 -18.10 -26.24 3.22
C THR A 238 -16.61 -26.10 3.47
N MET A 239 -15.86 -27.20 3.54
CA MET A 239 -14.38 -27.14 3.67
C MET A 239 -13.74 -26.33 2.53
N VAL A 240 -14.07 -26.67 1.29
CA VAL A 240 -13.53 -26.00 0.09
C VAL A 240 -13.97 -24.53 0.05
N SER A 241 -15.20 -24.21 0.45
CA SER A 241 -15.67 -22.82 0.48
C SER A 241 -14.90 -21.95 1.49
N THR A 242 -14.52 -22.50 2.65
CA THR A 242 -13.71 -21.78 3.65
C THR A 242 -12.25 -21.60 3.23
N LEU A 243 -11.74 -22.46 2.35
CA LEU A 243 -10.37 -22.39 1.83
C LEU A 243 -10.09 -21.05 1.14
N LEU A 244 -11.08 -20.47 0.46
CA LEU A 244 -10.98 -19.16 -0.17
C LEU A 244 -10.58 -18.07 0.84
N ALA A 245 -11.21 -18.09 2.02
CA ALA A 245 -10.92 -17.17 3.10
C ALA A 245 -9.51 -17.35 3.64
N HIS A 246 -9.13 -18.61 3.90
CA HIS A 246 -7.80 -18.94 4.39
C HIS A 246 -6.69 -18.51 3.43
N LEU A 247 -6.87 -18.71 2.12
CA LEU A 247 -5.91 -18.28 1.11
C LEU A 247 -5.76 -16.76 1.07
N LEU A 248 -6.88 -16.03 1.02
CA LEU A 248 -6.85 -14.56 1.03
C LEU A 248 -6.14 -14.05 2.28
N PHE A 249 -6.47 -14.61 3.45
CA PHE A 249 -5.83 -14.26 4.72
C PHE A 249 -4.34 -14.58 4.74
N TYR A 250 -3.96 -15.76 4.25
CA TYR A 250 -2.59 -16.23 4.26
C TYR A 250 -1.69 -15.30 3.44
N PHE A 251 -2.04 -15.06 2.18
CA PHE A 251 -1.21 -14.25 1.28
C PHE A 251 -1.20 -12.76 1.65
N ASN A 252 -2.33 -12.21 2.09
CA ASN A 252 -2.47 -10.76 2.28
C ASN A 252 -2.25 -10.28 3.73
N ILE A 253 -2.37 -11.16 4.72
CA ILE A 253 -2.22 -10.81 6.14
C ILE A 253 -1.11 -11.62 6.81
N VAL A 254 -1.16 -12.96 6.75
CA VAL A 254 -0.21 -13.82 7.49
C VAL A 254 1.21 -13.63 6.96
N HIS A 255 1.39 -13.79 5.65
CA HIS A 255 2.69 -13.69 5.00
C HIS A 255 3.42 -12.36 5.27
N PRO A 256 2.82 -11.17 5.08
CA PRO A 256 3.49 -9.91 5.42
C PRO A 256 3.75 -9.75 6.93
N MET A 257 2.91 -10.32 7.80
CA MET A 257 3.14 -10.26 9.24
C MET A 257 4.30 -11.17 9.68
N THR A 258 4.56 -12.27 8.97
CA THR A 258 5.72 -13.14 9.23
C THR A 258 7.03 -12.49 8.80
N SER A 259 7.05 -11.77 7.66
CA SER A 259 8.25 -11.05 7.23
C SER A 259 8.62 -9.90 8.17
N LEU A 260 7.63 -9.20 8.74
CA LEU A 260 7.84 -8.21 9.80
C LEU A 260 8.53 -8.77 11.05
N ARG A 261 8.33 -10.05 11.38
CA ARG A 261 8.97 -10.68 12.54
C ARG A 261 10.45 -10.91 12.29
N ALA A 262 10.83 -11.23 11.06
CA ALA A 262 12.22 -11.38 10.66
C ALA A 262 12.95 -10.04 10.70
N THR A 263 12.37 -8.97 10.14
CA THR A 263 13.00 -7.63 10.14
C THR A 263 13.09 -6.98 11.53
N ARG A 264 12.24 -7.41 12.48
CA ARG A 264 12.27 -6.90 13.86
C ARG A 264 13.50 -7.34 14.63
N VAL A 265 14.09 -8.48 14.26
CA VAL A 265 15.37 -8.94 14.85
C VAL A 265 16.49 -7.98 14.46
N ASP A 266 16.42 -7.40 13.26
CA ASP A 266 17.40 -6.40 12.78
C ASP A 266 17.13 -4.99 13.34
N ASP A 267 15.86 -4.57 13.45
CA ASP A 267 15.49 -3.23 13.94
C ASP A 267 15.60 -3.09 15.48
N ALA A 268 15.44 -4.18 16.25
CA ALA A 268 15.61 -4.18 17.70
C ALA A 268 17.08 -3.95 18.12
N ASN A 269 18.03 -4.27 17.24
CA ASN A 269 19.45 -3.93 17.44
C ASN A 269 19.75 -2.44 17.18
N TYR A 270 18.80 -1.67 16.64
CA TYR A 270 18.97 -0.26 16.27
C TYR A 270 18.15 0.73 17.13
N SER A 271 17.19 0.27 17.93
CA SER A 271 16.19 1.13 18.58
C SER A 271 16.24 1.08 20.11
N GLY A 272 17.36 1.54 20.66
CA GLY A 272 17.48 1.88 22.08
C GLY A 272 18.03 3.28 22.23
N ASP A 273 17.27 4.34 21.91
CA ASP A 273 17.62 5.66 22.41
C ASP A 273 16.48 6.70 22.34
N ALA A 274 16.35 7.45 23.44
CA ALA A 274 15.36 8.52 23.65
C ALA A 274 15.72 9.84 22.94
N THR A 275 16.71 9.83 22.04
CA THR A 275 17.16 10.95 21.18
C THR A 275 16.40 11.05 19.85
N ALA A 276 15.44 10.16 19.60
CA ALA A 276 14.76 9.99 18.31
C ALA A 276 14.05 11.24 17.77
N THR A 277 13.53 12.15 18.62
CA THR A 277 12.82 13.35 18.16
C THR A 277 13.74 14.45 17.63
N SER A 278 14.90 14.71 18.27
CA SER A 278 15.89 15.66 17.75
C SER A 278 16.65 15.09 16.55
N CYS A 279 16.93 13.78 16.55
CA CYS A 279 17.44 13.09 15.36
C CYS A 279 16.45 13.22 14.18
N SER A 280 15.13 13.14 14.41
CA SER A 280 14.16 13.17 13.31
C SER A 280 14.10 14.48 12.52
N LEU A 281 14.29 15.64 13.17
CA LEU A 281 14.32 16.94 12.47
C LEU A 281 15.62 17.15 11.72
N HIS A 282 16.76 16.75 12.31
CA HIS A 282 18.05 16.82 11.64
C HIS A 282 18.12 15.86 10.44
N GLU A 283 17.57 14.65 10.57
CA GLU A 283 17.47 13.68 9.48
C GLU A 283 16.50 14.11 8.38
N LEU A 284 15.42 14.80 8.73
CA LEU A 284 14.53 15.40 7.73
C LEU A 284 15.24 16.52 6.96
N ALA A 285 16.01 17.35 7.65
CA ALA A 285 16.79 18.42 7.02
C ALA A 285 17.88 17.84 6.10
N SER A 286 18.60 16.80 6.54
CA SER A 286 19.60 16.13 5.70
C SER A 286 18.97 15.43 4.50
N PHE A 287 17.76 14.85 4.66
CA PHE A 287 17.00 14.28 3.54
C PHE A 287 16.63 15.34 2.51
N ARG A 288 16.20 16.52 2.95
CA ARG A 288 15.95 17.65 2.04
C ARG A 288 17.23 18.06 1.30
N THR A 289 18.35 18.20 2.00
CA THR A 289 19.64 18.53 1.36
C THR A 289 20.06 17.48 0.34
N TYR A 290 19.79 16.20 0.61
CA TYR A 290 20.04 15.13 -0.35
C TYR A 290 19.16 15.25 -1.61
N LEU A 291 17.88 15.60 -1.46
CA LEU A 291 16.99 15.85 -2.62
C LEU A 291 17.37 17.10 -3.43
N GLU A 292 18.09 18.04 -2.84
CA GLU A 292 18.62 19.22 -3.54
C GLU A 292 19.86 18.86 -4.41
N GLN A 293 20.51 17.72 -4.17
CA GLN A 293 21.60 17.22 -4.98
C GLN A 293 21.08 16.48 -6.22
N PRO A 294 21.67 16.69 -7.42
CA PRO A 294 21.15 16.10 -8.66
C PRO A 294 21.14 14.57 -8.63
N HIS A 295 22.23 13.95 -8.15
CA HIS A 295 22.32 12.49 -8.03
C HIS A 295 21.34 11.93 -6.98
N GLY A 296 21.13 12.64 -5.85
CA GLY A 296 20.18 12.22 -4.83
C GLY A 296 18.73 12.32 -5.29
N LEU A 297 18.42 13.35 -6.07
CA LEU A 297 17.11 13.51 -6.72
C LEU A 297 16.85 12.39 -7.74
N ASP A 298 17.83 12.06 -8.59
CA ASP A 298 17.70 11.03 -9.62
C ASP A 298 17.48 9.64 -9.00
N ASP A 299 18.31 9.26 -8.02
CA ASP A 299 18.20 7.99 -7.32
C ASP A 299 16.85 7.84 -6.59
N PHE A 300 16.42 8.91 -5.91
CA PHE A 300 15.13 8.90 -5.21
C PHE A 300 13.95 8.91 -6.18
N THR A 301 14.07 9.56 -7.34
CA THR A 301 13.05 9.55 -8.39
C THR A 301 12.90 8.16 -9.01
N ALA A 302 14.02 7.49 -9.31
CA ALA A 302 14.02 6.10 -9.78
C ALA A 302 13.36 5.17 -8.75
N TYR A 303 13.64 5.37 -7.47
CA TYR A 303 12.97 4.64 -6.40
C TYR A 303 11.47 4.92 -6.34
N CYS A 304 11.06 6.19 -6.40
CA CYS A 304 9.65 6.57 -6.38
C CYS A 304 8.85 5.99 -7.55
N ARG A 305 9.47 5.83 -8.73
CA ARG A 305 8.88 5.11 -9.86
C ARG A 305 8.56 3.65 -9.50
N LEU A 306 9.52 2.92 -8.94
CA LEU A 306 9.34 1.52 -8.51
C LEU A 306 8.37 1.35 -7.33
N ALA A 307 8.28 2.37 -6.47
CA ALA A 307 7.36 2.42 -5.34
C ALA A 307 5.92 2.83 -5.76
N LEU A 308 5.69 3.16 -7.04
CA LEU A 308 4.44 3.70 -7.57
C LEU A 308 4.00 5.01 -6.89
N ARG A 309 4.97 5.88 -6.58
CA ARG A 309 4.82 7.15 -5.86
C ARG A 309 5.53 8.31 -6.55
N LEU A 310 5.70 8.21 -7.87
CA LEU A 310 6.40 9.20 -8.69
C LEU A 310 5.74 10.59 -8.59
N GLU A 311 4.43 10.65 -8.37
CA GLU A 311 3.71 11.91 -8.18
C GLU A 311 4.22 12.74 -6.99
N ASP A 312 4.74 12.11 -5.93
CA ASP A 312 5.20 12.85 -4.74
C ASP A 312 6.49 13.63 -5.04
N ILE A 313 7.45 13.00 -5.72
CA ILE A 313 8.73 13.64 -6.04
C ILE A 313 8.60 14.65 -7.19
N LEU A 314 7.72 14.39 -8.16
CA LEU A 314 7.41 15.36 -9.22
C LEU A 314 6.66 16.58 -8.67
N ALA A 315 5.75 16.40 -7.70
CA ALA A 315 5.14 17.53 -6.99
C ALA A 315 6.20 18.33 -6.21
N TYR A 316 7.19 17.66 -5.61
CA TYR A 316 8.30 18.34 -4.94
C TYR A 316 9.12 19.19 -5.91
N THR A 317 9.51 18.65 -7.07
CA THR A 317 10.34 19.39 -8.05
C THR A 317 9.60 20.56 -8.68
N THR A 318 8.31 20.40 -9.00
CA THR A 318 7.47 21.50 -9.53
C THR A 318 7.32 22.64 -8.52
N LEU A 319 7.07 22.33 -7.25
CA LEU A 319 7.02 23.32 -6.17
C LEU A 319 8.38 23.98 -5.93
N TRP A 320 9.47 23.21 -5.99
CA TRP A 320 10.82 23.74 -5.86
C TRP A 320 11.15 24.73 -6.98
N ASN A 321 10.84 24.39 -8.22
CA ASN A 321 11.05 25.25 -9.39
C ASN A 321 10.22 26.53 -9.33
N PHE A 322 9.03 26.50 -8.74
CA PHE A 322 8.24 27.70 -8.53
C PHE A 322 8.92 28.70 -7.60
N MET A 323 9.56 28.22 -6.53
CA MET A 323 10.26 29.09 -5.58
C MET A 323 11.53 29.72 -6.17
N THR A 324 12.07 29.19 -7.27
CA THR A 324 13.28 29.71 -7.94
C THR A 324 12.97 30.62 -9.13
N GLN A 325 11.71 30.65 -9.58
CA GLN A 325 11.22 31.48 -10.70
C GLN A 325 10.40 32.67 -10.21
N PRO A 326 10.16 33.72 -11.02
CA PRO A 326 9.30 34.84 -10.61
C PRO A 326 7.87 34.34 -10.28
N PRO A 327 7.38 34.51 -9.03
CA PRO A 327 6.12 33.92 -8.59
C PRO A 327 4.93 34.75 -9.10
N THR A 328 4.39 34.34 -10.24
CA THR A 328 3.19 34.96 -10.83
C THR A 328 1.93 34.27 -10.33
N ARG A 329 0.82 35.01 -10.24
CA ARG A 329 -0.48 34.41 -9.89
C ARG A 329 -0.90 33.31 -10.85
N GLU A 330 -0.63 33.48 -12.14
CA GLU A 330 -0.90 32.47 -13.18
C GLU A 330 -0.10 31.18 -12.93
N ALA A 331 1.20 31.29 -12.66
CA ALA A 331 2.04 30.14 -12.32
C ALA A 331 1.57 29.48 -11.01
N ALA A 332 1.19 30.26 -10.00
CA ALA A 332 0.65 29.74 -8.76
C ALA A 332 -0.67 28.99 -8.99
N THR A 333 -1.58 29.50 -9.84
CA THR A 333 -2.82 28.80 -10.21
C THR A 333 -2.56 27.53 -11.01
N ALA A 334 -1.56 27.53 -11.90
CA ALA A 334 -1.18 26.33 -12.65
C ALA A 334 -0.71 25.21 -11.71
N ILE A 335 0.14 25.54 -10.72
CA ILE A 335 0.61 24.59 -9.70
C ILE A 335 -0.54 24.06 -8.86
N TYR A 336 -1.51 24.91 -8.50
CA TYR A 336 -2.70 24.47 -7.80
C TYR A 336 -3.45 23.40 -8.60
N HIS A 337 -3.68 23.63 -9.89
CA HIS A 337 -4.35 22.66 -10.76
C HIS A 337 -3.52 21.39 -10.97
N GLU A 338 -2.19 21.50 -10.97
CA GLU A 338 -1.30 20.37 -11.22
C GLU A 338 -1.14 19.45 -9.99
N CYS A 339 -0.91 20.06 -8.82
CA CYS A 339 -0.49 19.35 -7.59
C CYS A 339 -1.57 19.25 -6.51
N LEU A 340 -2.56 20.16 -6.48
CA LEU A 340 -3.53 20.26 -5.38
C LEU A 340 -4.97 19.89 -5.76
N ASP A 341 -5.40 20.23 -6.97
CA ASP A 341 -6.76 19.98 -7.46
C ASP A 341 -7.11 18.49 -7.45
N HIS A 342 -8.38 18.12 -7.39
CA HIS A 342 -8.79 16.71 -7.35
C HIS A 342 -8.45 15.90 -8.59
N ASP A 343 -8.36 16.57 -9.74
CA ASP A 343 -8.07 15.98 -11.04
C ASP A 343 -6.61 16.20 -11.49
N GLY A 344 -5.79 16.82 -10.64
CA GLY A 344 -4.40 17.13 -10.98
C GLY A 344 -3.55 15.89 -11.24
N PRO A 345 -2.61 15.94 -12.21
CA PRO A 345 -1.72 14.85 -12.55
C PRO A 345 -0.74 14.51 -11.42
N LEU A 346 -0.33 15.48 -10.58
CA LEU A 346 0.67 15.32 -9.52
C LEU A 346 0.06 15.31 -8.11
N VAL A 347 -1.22 14.94 -8.01
CA VAL A 347 -1.94 15.00 -6.73
C VAL A 347 -1.40 13.97 -5.75
N THR A 348 -0.91 14.48 -4.63
CA THR A 348 -0.39 13.70 -3.51
C THR A 348 -1.41 13.57 -2.38
N PRO A 349 -1.30 12.56 -1.51
CA PRO A 349 -2.15 12.45 -0.32
C PRO A 349 -2.05 13.68 0.61
N SER A 350 -0.88 14.31 0.67
CA SER A 350 -0.63 15.52 1.48
C SER A 350 -1.42 16.73 0.99
N ALA A 351 -1.70 16.82 -0.32
CA ALA A 351 -2.42 17.94 -0.92
C ALA A 351 -3.85 18.09 -0.40
N ALA A 352 -4.49 17.01 0.06
CA ALA A 352 -5.88 17.03 0.52
C ALA A 352 -6.11 17.98 1.71
N LYS A 353 -5.11 18.17 2.58
CA LYS A 353 -5.16 19.08 3.74
C LYS A 353 -5.10 20.55 3.31
N TRP A 354 -4.42 20.84 2.20
CA TRP A 354 -4.06 22.18 1.78
C TRP A 354 -4.94 22.75 0.66
N ARG A 355 -5.72 21.88 -0.01
CA ARG A 355 -6.55 22.23 -1.16
C ARG A 355 -7.46 23.43 -0.90
N ASP A 356 -8.32 23.34 0.11
CA ASP A 356 -9.33 24.38 0.38
C ASP A 356 -8.68 25.72 0.79
N PHE A 357 -7.54 25.64 1.49
CA PHE A 357 -6.75 26.80 1.89
C PHE A 357 -6.21 27.56 0.68
N TYR A 358 -5.49 26.89 -0.22
CA TYR A 358 -4.93 27.55 -1.41
C TYR A 358 -6.02 27.93 -2.43
N TRP A 359 -7.11 27.17 -2.53
CA TRP A 359 -8.25 27.57 -3.35
C TRP A 359 -8.80 28.93 -2.90
N SER A 360 -8.96 29.13 -1.60
CA SER A 360 -9.49 30.39 -1.06
C SER A 360 -8.56 31.59 -1.29
N GLN A 361 -7.25 31.37 -1.35
CA GLN A 361 -6.25 32.42 -1.62
C GLN A 361 -6.11 32.76 -3.10
N LEU A 362 -6.22 31.74 -3.97
CA LEU A 362 -6.05 31.90 -5.41
C LEU A 362 -7.35 32.26 -6.13
N ALA A 363 -8.51 32.01 -5.50
CA ALA A 363 -9.82 32.31 -6.07
C ALA A 363 -9.92 33.80 -6.50
N PRO A 364 -10.51 34.08 -7.68
CA PRO A 364 -10.57 35.43 -8.26
C PRO A 364 -11.38 36.44 -7.43
N HIS A 365 -12.03 36.02 -6.35
CA HIS A 365 -12.83 36.86 -5.44
C HIS A 365 -12.39 36.77 -3.96
N GLY A 366 -11.28 36.09 -3.65
CA GLY A 366 -10.80 35.89 -2.28
C GLY A 366 -9.91 37.02 -1.79
N LEU A 367 -10.41 37.81 -0.82
CA LEU A 367 -9.72 38.44 0.33
C LEU A 367 -8.29 39.04 0.20
N TRP A 368 -7.78 39.34 -0.99
CA TRP A 368 -6.72 40.35 -1.16
C TRP A 368 -7.30 41.76 -1.19
N ASN A 369 -8.11 42.07 -0.18
CA ASN A 369 -8.54 43.41 0.14
C ASN A 369 -7.84 43.82 1.43
N SER A 370 -6.66 44.44 1.30
CA SER A 370 -6.28 45.64 2.07
C SER A 370 -4.79 45.94 1.86
N GLY A 371 -4.47 46.86 0.97
CA GLY A 371 -3.24 47.66 1.13
C GLY A 371 -2.49 48.08 -0.13
N SER A 372 -2.55 47.34 -1.24
CA SER A 372 -1.75 47.71 -2.41
C SER A 372 -2.62 48.31 -3.51
N THR A 373 -2.35 49.58 -3.77
CA THR A 373 -2.91 50.41 -4.83
C THR A 373 -2.99 49.66 -6.15
N ARG A 374 -4.21 49.62 -6.67
CA ARG A 374 -4.67 49.13 -7.96
C ARG A 374 -3.96 49.86 -9.11
N ASN A 375 -2.72 49.46 -9.41
CA ASN A 375 -2.03 49.80 -10.65
C ASN A 375 -2.22 48.64 -11.64
N VAL A 376 -3.21 48.86 -12.50
CA VAL A 376 -3.50 48.09 -13.71
C VAL A 376 -2.24 48.10 -14.60
N HIS A 377 -1.74 46.91 -14.97
CA HIS A 377 -0.58 46.60 -15.85
C HIS A 377 0.68 45.97 -15.21
N GLY A 378 0.72 45.68 -13.92
CA GLY A 378 1.77 44.83 -13.33
C GLY A 378 1.37 43.35 -13.32
N LEU A 379 2.34 42.43 -13.53
CA LEU A 379 2.15 41.02 -13.16
C LEU A 379 1.76 40.95 -11.68
N GLU A 380 0.66 40.28 -11.36
CA GLU A 380 0.24 40.09 -9.96
C GLU A 380 1.20 39.08 -9.31
N VAL A 381 2.18 39.62 -8.56
CA VAL A 381 3.23 38.85 -7.90
C VAL A 381 2.69 38.29 -6.59
N VAL A 382 2.90 36.99 -6.39
CA VAL A 382 2.50 36.22 -5.21
C VAL A 382 3.73 36.03 -4.30
N PRO A 383 3.59 35.83 -2.98
CA PRO A 383 4.74 35.49 -2.13
C PRO A 383 5.51 34.28 -2.67
N TRP A 384 6.84 34.39 -2.75
CA TRP A 384 7.72 33.34 -3.27
C TRP A 384 7.66 32.05 -2.42
N ASP A 385 7.28 32.18 -1.15
CA ASP A 385 7.14 31.11 -0.18
C ASP A 385 5.69 30.61 -0.02
N LEU A 386 4.76 31.01 -0.91
CA LEU A 386 3.33 30.67 -0.81
C LEU A 386 3.11 29.18 -0.49
N TYR A 387 3.79 28.29 -1.22
CA TYR A 387 3.62 26.84 -1.08
C TYR A 387 4.57 26.18 -0.06
N SER A 388 5.41 26.95 0.63
CA SER A 388 6.39 26.43 1.60
C SER A 388 5.75 25.51 2.67
N PRO A 389 4.57 25.82 3.26
CA PRO A 389 3.92 24.92 4.21
C PRO A 389 3.54 23.57 3.61
N PHE A 390 3.06 23.56 2.36
CA PHE A 390 2.70 22.33 1.66
C PHE A 390 3.94 21.52 1.27
N LEU A 391 4.99 22.19 0.78
CA LEU A 391 6.26 21.57 0.46
C LEU A 391 6.87 20.86 1.67
N ASN A 392 6.89 21.51 2.84
CA ASN A 392 7.42 20.89 4.05
C ASN A 392 6.60 19.67 4.48
N ASP A 393 5.26 19.75 4.44
CA ASP A 393 4.38 18.61 4.73
C ASP A 393 4.59 17.45 3.73
N LEU A 394 4.86 17.76 2.46
CA LEU A 394 5.16 16.78 1.41
C LEU A 394 6.50 16.07 1.67
N VAL A 395 7.56 16.81 2.00
CA VAL A 395 8.88 16.24 2.35
C VAL A 395 8.79 15.37 3.60
N VAL A 396 8.06 15.80 4.62
CA VAL A 396 7.80 14.98 5.82
C VAL A 396 7.08 13.69 5.47
N ALA A 397 6.08 13.75 4.58
CA ALA A 397 5.36 12.57 4.13
C ALA A 397 6.29 11.61 3.36
N MET A 398 7.07 12.10 2.39
CA MET A 398 8.04 11.28 1.64
C MET A 398 9.07 10.65 2.56
N TYR A 399 9.67 11.43 3.48
CA TYR A 399 10.65 10.93 4.42
C TYR A 399 10.05 9.85 5.34
N ARG A 400 8.85 10.06 5.88
CA ARG A 400 8.22 9.08 6.76
C ARG A 400 7.76 7.81 6.05
N ASP A 401 7.32 7.94 4.80
CA ASP A 401 6.61 6.89 4.09
C ASP A 401 7.54 6.08 3.17
N LEU A 402 8.56 6.72 2.59
CA LEU A 402 9.42 6.14 1.56
C LEU A 402 10.87 5.96 2.05
N ALA A 403 11.41 6.87 2.86
CA ALA A 403 12.83 6.81 3.24
C ALA A 403 13.24 5.52 3.99
N PRO A 404 12.42 4.90 4.87
CA PRO A 404 12.81 3.67 5.56
C PRO A 404 13.06 2.51 4.60
N ASP A 405 12.20 2.36 3.59
CA ASP A 405 12.31 1.29 2.61
C ASP A 405 13.33 1.64 1.52
N PHE A 406 13.48 2.92 1.18
CA PHE A 406 14.54 3.41 0.31
C PHE A 406 15.93 3.10 0.88
N THR A 407 16.16 3.38 2.16
CA THR A 407 17.45 3.13 2.85
C THR A 407 17.87 1.66 2.78
N ARG A 408 16.91 0.73 2.75
CA ARG A 408 17.15 -0.71 2.66
C ARG A 408 17.32 -1.20 1.21
N HIS A 409 16.91 -0.39 0.24
CA HIS A 409 16.98 -0.73 -1.18
C HIS A 409 18.37 -0.45 -1.76
N ALA A 410 18.70 -1.11 -2.88
CA ALA A 410 19.95 -0.89 -3.59
C ALA A 410 20.11 0.56 -4.06
N LEU A 411 19.02 1.18 -4.55
CA LEU A 411 18.99 2.60 -4.94
C LEU A 411 19.20 3.57 -3.76
N GLY A 412 18.99 3.13 -2.52
CA GLY A 412 19.28 3.96 -1.34
C GLY A 412 20.69 3.81 -0.79
N LEU A 413 21.62 3.20 -1.54
CA LEU A 413 23.05 3.18 -1.18
C LEU A 413 23.61 4.60 -1.08
N SER A 414 23.33 5.45 -2.08
CA SER A 414 23.80 6.85 -2.08
C SER A 414 23.25 7.66 -0.90
N TRP A 415 22.00 7.41 -0.50
CA TRP A 415 21.43 8.01 0.71
C TRP A 415 22.14 7.55 1.99
N ARG A 416 22.51 6.27 2.09
CA ARG A 416 23.29 5.76 3.23
C ARG A 416 24.67 6.38 3.31
N GLU A 417 25.35 6.48 2.17
CA GLU A 417 26.66 7.13 2.05
C GLU A 417 26.57 8.60 2.43
N PHE A 418 25.60 9.33 1.87
CA PHE A 418 25.33 10.73 2.20
C PHE A 418 25.07 10.94 3.70
N ARG A 419 24.23 10.09 4.31
CA ARG A 419 23.95 10.13 5.75
C ARG A 419 25.21 9.89 6.57
N TYR A 420 26.02 8.89 6.20
CA TYR A 420 27.26 8.58 6.90
C TYR A 420 28.22 9.79 6.86
N GLU A 421 28.40 10.39 5.68
CA GLU A 421 29.25 11.57 5.51
C GLU A 421 28.75 12.79 6.30
N HIS A 422 27.45 13.09 6.25
CA HIS A 422 26.87 14.24 6.97
C HIS A 422 26.86 14.04 8.50
N LEU A 423 26.64 12.82 8.97
CA LEU A 423 26.72 12.49 10.41
C LEU A 423 28.18 12.57 10.91
N HIS A 424 29.16 12.12 10.13
CA HIS A 424 30.56 12.23 10.52
C HIS A 424 31.13 13.63 10.37
N ALA A 425 30.68 14.41 9.37
CA ALA A 425 31.06 15.81 9.23
C ALA A 425 30.55 16.66 10.41
N SER A 426 29.30 16.46 10.82
CA SER A 426 28.72 17.15 11.98
C SER A 426 29.38 16.75 13.32
N GLN A 427 29.82 15.50 13.48
CA GLN A 427 30.59 15.06 14.65
C GLN A 427 32.01 15.62 14.69
N ARG A 428 32.69 15.75 13.54
CA ARG A 428 34.05 16.34 13.45
C ARG A 428 34.07 17.83 13.82
N CYS A 429 32.99 18.56 13.58
CA CYS A 429 32.89 19.98 13.95
C CYS A 429 32.64 20.20 15.46
N ILE A 430 32.12 19.20 16.19
CA ILE A 430 31.90 19.29 17.64
C ILE A 430 33.14 18.81 18.41
N SER A 431 33.94 17.91 17.83
CA SER A 431 35.22 17.49 18.41
C SER A 431 36.37 18.45 18.08
N GLY A 432 36.20 19.75 18.36
CA GLY A 432 37.28 20.74 18.38
C GLY A 432 38.31 20.53 19.50
N GLY A 433 38.51 19.29 19.95
CA GLY A 433 39.66 18.84 20.72
C GLY A 433 40.51 17.94 19.82
N PRO A 434 41.84 17.91 20.00
CA PRO A 434 42.74 17.26 19.04
C PRO A 434 42.33 15.80 18.82
N SER A 435 41.95 15.50 17.58
CA SER A 435 41.66 14.15 17.12
C SER A 435 42.86 13.25 17.40
N LEU A 436 42.64 12.11 18.05
CA LEU A 436 43.64 11.05 18.23
C LEU A 436 44.19 10.55 16.87
N ALA A 437 43.46 10.72 15.77
CA ALA A 437 43.94 10.42 14.43
C ALA A 437 44.99 11.42 13.92
N ALA A 438 45.01 12.66 14.44
CA ALA A 438 46.06 13.64 14.17
C ALA A 438 47.35 13.36 14.98
N ILE A 439 47.24 12.64 16.11
CA ILE A 439 48.39 12.22 16.93
C ILE A 439 49.12 11.04 16.29
N VAL A 440 48.40 10.16 15.57
CA VAL A 440 48.98 8.96 14.92
C VAL A 440 49.54 9.28 13.52
N SER A 441 49.19 10.41 12.92
CA SER A 441 49.62 10.81 11.56
C SER A 441 50.63 11.96 11.52
N MET A 442 51.16 12.41 12.66
CA MET A 442 52.27 13.37 12.64
C MET A 442 53.54 12.68 12.13
N PRO A 443 54.20 13.21 11.08
CA PRO A 443 55.51 12.74 10.69
C PRO A 443 56.48 13.04 11.83
N LEU A 444 57.19 12.02 12.32
CA LEU A 444 58.28 12.17 13.28
C LEU A 444 59.29 13.18 12.73
N GLY A 445 59.24 14.41 13.23
CA GLY A 445 60.25 15.43 12.96
C GLY A 445 61.61 14.96 13.48
N PRO A 446 62.72 15.36 12.83
CA PRO A 446 64.04 14.89 13.19
C PRO A 446 64.40 15.31 14.61
N ILE A 447 64.83 14.33 15.40
CA ILE A 447 65.30 14.48 16.78
C ILE A 447 66.47 15.50 16.79
N PRO A 448 66.41 16.57 17.60
CA PRO A 448 67.53 17.50 17.71
C PRO A 448 68.73 16.78 18.36
N ALA A 449 69.86 16.77 17.66
CA ALA A 449 71.12 16.27 18.18
C ALA A 449 71.54 17.10 19.42
N SER A 450 71.47 16.50 20.60
CA SER A 450 72.10 17.03 21.80
C SER A 450 73.60 16.77 21.73
N SER A 451 74.37 17.85 21.57
CA SER A 451 75.81 17.87 21.79
C SER A 451 76.08 17.92 23.29
N THR A 452 76.71 16.87 23.84
CA THR A 452 77.50 16.82 25.11
C THR A 452 77.88 15.35 25.35
N SER A 453 79.09 14.89 24.97
CA SER A 453 80.36 14.93 25.73
C SER A 453 80.38 14.14 27.05
N SER A 454 80.81 12.87 27.00
CA SER A 454 81.73 12.20 27.97
C SER A 454 82.13 10.82 27.41
N ARG A 455 83.31 10.63 26.79
CA ARG A 455 84.64 10.23 27.35
C ARG A 455 84.72 8.87 28.07
N PHE A 456 85.59 8.01 27.49
CA PHE A 456 86.28 6.79 28.00
C PHE A 456 85.44 5.50 28.20
N HIS A 457 85.91 4.28 27.94
CA HIS A 457 87.27 3.71 27.74
C HIS A 457 87.18 2.39 26.94
N ASP A 458 88.22 2.13 26.13
CA ASP A 458 88.86 0.89 25.66
C ASP A 458 88.30 -0.50 26.07
N ASP A 459 88.24 -1.45 25.11
CA ASP A 459 89.29 -2.46 24.87
C ASP A 459 88.88 -3.47 23.77
N GLU A 460 89.85 -3.75 22.89
CA GLU A 460 89.94 -4.77 21.84
C GLU A 460 90.19 -6.19 22.43
N PRO A 461 90.32 -7.30 21.66
CA PRO A 461 90.53 -7.44 20.20
C PRO A 461 89.48 -8.26 19.41
#